data_AF-A0A397EXK6-F1
#
_entry.id   AF-A0A397EXK6-F1
#
_cell.length_a   1.000
_cell.length_b   1.000
_cell.length_c   1.000
_cell.angle_alpha   90.00
_cell.angle_beta   90.00
_cell.angle_gamma   90.00
#
_symmetry.space_group_name_H-M   'P 1'
#
loop_
_entity.id
_entity.type
_entity.pdbx_description
1 polymer ?
#
loop_
_entity_poly.entity_id
_entity_poly.type
_entity_poly.pdbx_seq_one_letter_code
_entity_poly.pdbx_strand_id
1 'polypeptide(L)'
;ICGKDDSQSAVCLKSSDAPKYQKAQAVALLRINGGSVCTGWLFGSEGHLITNNHCIGNANDASNTQFEFGAECTTCETVPGRTCKGVTVATSSELVYTNPANDFTLVKLKLANGASLDSYGYLQARASGPVLGEPIYIPQHPAGKPKRIATIVDSGAVGTIESISIPSCVADEVGYTLDTERGSSGSPVLSAKDNAVVALHNCGGCLNGGVKINKVIKDLTAANLVPKDALAGGSTSAPITTSVTPVTTSVAPVTTSVTPATSKSPMTSIKPVTTKAPKPATTKAPKPATTKAPVAPTTSAPVGGDCTECKGCYTKLLGACFPNGFTEAQCVSFTVFQTTWCGN
;
A
#
# COMPACT_ATOMS: atom_id res chain seq x y z
N ILE A 1 11.28 -8.12 -8.27
CA ILE A 1 12.15 -9.18 -8.79
C ILE A 1 13.55 -8.62 -8.85
N CYS A 2 14.47 -9.23 -8.11
CA CYS A 2 15.90 -9.11 -8.32
C CYS A 2 16.45 -10.53 -8.25
N GLY A 3 17.09 -10.99 -9.33
CA GLY A 3 17.35 -12.42 -9.52
C GLY A 3 16.26 -13.07 -10.37
N LYS A 4 15.74 -14.21 -9.90
CA LYS A 4 14.73 -15.00 -10.61
C LYS A 4 13.31 -14.61 -10.15
N ASP A 5 12.27 -14.97 -10.91
CA ASP A 5 10.90 -14.97 -10.40
C ASP A 5 10.66 -16.31 -9.66
N ASP A 6 10.57 -16.24 -8.34
CA ASP A 6 10.22 -17.34 -7.44
C ASP A 6 8.76 -17.32 -6.98
N SER A 7 7.97 -16.35 -7.44
CA SER A 7 6.52 -16.38 -7.25
C SER A 7 5.89 -17.54 -8.04
N GLN A 8 4.88 -18.19 -7.47
CA GLN A 8 4.21 -19.34 -8.09
C GLN A 8 2.81 -18.96 -8.59
N SER A 9 2.33 -19.58 -9.68
CA SER A 9 0.93 -19.46 -10.12
C SER A 9 0.00 -19.85 -8.97
N ALA A 10 -1.01 -19.04 -8.63
CA ALA A 10 -1.78 -19.23 -7.39
C ALA A 10 -2.35 -20.64 -7.22
N VAL A 11 -2.82 -21.26 -8.30
CA VAL A 11 -3.34 -22.63 -8.33
C VAL A 11 -2.33 -23.71 -7.88
N CYS A 12 -1.01 -23.46 -7.95
CA CYS A 12 0.02 -24.35 -7.38
C CYS A 12 -0.18 -24.56 -5.86
N LEU A 13 -0.64 -23.52 -5.17
CA LEU A 13 -0.88 -23.54 -3.72
C LEU A 13 -2.25 -24.14 -3.36
N LYS A 14 -3.12 -24.41 -4.34
CA LYS A 14 -4.49 -24.92 -4.10
C LYS A 14 -4.55 -26.19 -3.27
N SER A 15 -3.58 -27.09 -3.47
CA SER A 15 -3.42 -28.33 -2.69
C SER A 15 -2.23 -28.30 -1.74
N SER A 16 -1.14 -27.60 -2.08
CA SER A 16 0.10 -27.58 -1.28
C SER A 16 0.06 -26.58 -0.11
N ASP A 17 -0.73 -25.51 -0.21
CA ASP A 17 -0.96 -24.52 0.86
C ASP A 17 -2.34 -23.87 0.69
N ALA A 18 -3.38 -24.69 0.92
CA ALA A 18 -4.76 -24.30 0.72
C ALA A 18 -5.18 -23.00 1.48
N PRO A 19 -4.72 -22.72 2.72
CA PRO A 19 -5.00 -21.46 3.40
C PRO A 19 -4.53 -20.23 2.63
N LYS A 20 -3.28 -20.23 2.12
CA LYS A 20 -2.76 -19.12 1.30
C LYS A 20 -3.56 -18.96 0.01
N TYR A 21 -3.88 -20.07 -0.66
CA TYR A 21 -4.67 -20.04 -1.90
C TYR A 21 -6.09 -19.51 -1.68
N GLN A 22 -6.78 -19.91 -0.61
CA GLN A 22 -8.11 -19.42 -0.27
C GLN A 22 -8.09 -17.90 -0.01
N LYS A 23 -7.13 -17.41 0.77
CA LYS A 23 -6.98 -15.97 1.05
C LYS A 23 -6.62 -15.17 -0.21
N ALA A 24 -5.84 -15.75 -1.11
CA ALA A 24 -5.56 -15.16 -2.42
C ALA A 24 -6.80 -14.98 -3.31
N GLN A 25 -7.97 -15.60 -3.02
CA GLN A 25 -9.19 -15.37 -3.80
C GLN A 25 -9.82 -14.00 -3.58
N ALA A 26 -9.61 -13.38 -2.42
CA ALA A 26 -10.03 -12.01 -2.12
C ALA A 26 -9.19 -10.93 -2.84
N VAL A 27 -8.22 -11.32 -3.67
CA VAL A 27 -7.32 -10.42 -4.40
C VAL A 27 -7.73 -10.34 -5.88
N ALA A 28 -7.78 -9.11 -6.39
CA ALA A 28 -8.20 -8.74 -7.73
C ALA A 28 -7.09 -8.06 -8.53
N LEU A 29 -7.16 -8.23 -9.84
CA LEU A 29 -6.48 -7.42 -10.83
C LEU A 29 -7.29 -6.15 -11.10
N LEU A 30 -6.68 -5.00 -10.92
CA LEU A 30 -7.24 -3.70 -11.26
C LEU A 30 -6.77 -3.28 -12.65
N ARG A 31 -7.68 -2.83 -13.51
CA ARG A 31 -7.36 -2.20 -14.80
C ARG A 31 -7.89 -0.76 -14.77
N ILE A 32 -6.98 0.20 -14.59
CA ILE A 32 -7.28 1.61 -14.32
C ILE A 32 -7.12 2.42 -15.61
N ASN A 33 -8.11 3.25 -15.94
CA ASN A 33 -8.14 4.11 -17.13
C ASN A 33 -7.83 3.35 -18.44
N GLY A 34 -8.23 2.06 -18.51
CA GLY A 34 -8.07 1.20 -19.69
C GLY A 34 -6.64 0.68 -19.98
N GLY A 35 -5.61 1.13 -19.24
CA GLY A 35 -4.20 0.81 -19.58
C GLY A 35 -3.31 0.46 -18.39
N SER A 36 -3.44 1.17 -17.27
CA SER A 36 -2.65 0.88 -16.06
C SER A 36 -3.16 -0.38 -15.37
N VAL A 37 -2.27 -1.09 -14.69
CA VAL A 37 -2.59 -2.28 -13.88
C VAL A 37 -2.05 -2.11 -12.48
N CYS A 38 -2.85 -2.52 -11.51
CA CYS A 38 -2.48 -2.66 -10.10
C CYS A 38 -3.14 -3.91 -9.52
N THR A 39 -2.83 -4.19 -8.26
CA THR A 39 -3.52 -5.19 -7.44
C THR A 39 -4.38 -4.47 -6.40
N GLY A 40 -5.44 -5.11 -5.96
CA GLY A 40 -6.25 -4.67 -4.83
C GLY A 40 -6.97 -5.85 -4.20
N TRP A 41 -7.56 -5.67 -3.03
CA TRP A 41 -8.10 -6.78 -2.24
C TRP A 41 -9.27 -6.38 -1.36
N LEU A 42 -10.22 -7.31 -1.18
CA LEU A 42 -11.44 -7.09 -0.39
C LEU A 42 -11.11 -6.96 1.10
N PHE A 43 -11.50 -5.85 1.71
CA PHE A 43 -11.22 -5.50 3.09
C PHE A 43 -12.52 -5.47 3.90
N GLY A 44 -12.69 -6.49 4.76
CA GLY A 44 -13.94 -6.71 5.49
C GLY A 44 -15.10 -7.20 4.61
N SER A 45 -16.25 -7.44 5.24
CA SER A 45 -17.40 -8.17 4.68
C SER A 45 -18.35 -7.34 3.82
N GLU A 46 -18.02 -6.07 3.54
CA GLU A 46 -18.95 -5.09 2.97
C GLU A 46 -18.64 -4.69 1.52
N GLY A 47 -17.80 -5.43 0.80
CA GLY A 47 -17.43 -5.11 -0.59
C GLY A 47 -16.60 -3.83 -0.74
N HIS A 48 -15.88 -3.44 0.33
CA HIS A 48 -14.82 -2.45 0.25
C HIS A 48 -13.52 -3.11 -0.24
N LEU A 49 -12.68 -2.36 -0.93
CA LEU A 49 -11.41 -2.82 -1.47
C LEU A 49 -10.29 -1.82 -1.17
N ILE A 50 -9.12 -2.33 -0.78
CA ILE A 50 -7.89 -1.56 -0.59
C ILE A 50 -6.97 -1.71 -1.82
N THR A 51 -6.33 -0.61 -2.22
CA THR A 51 -5.18 -0.55 -3.15
C THR A 51 -4.30 0.67 -2.80
N ASN A 52 -3.29 1.02 -3.60
CA ASN A 52 -2.47 2.22 -3.36
C ASN A 52 -3.15 3.53 -3.82
N ASN A 53 -2.73 4.66 -3.23
CA ASN A 53 -3.10 5.99 -3.72
C ASN A 53 -2.56 6.23 -5.13
N HIS A 54 -1.33 5.80 -5.43
CA HIS A 54 -0.77 5.91 -6.77
C HIS A 54 -1.46 5.01 -7.82
N CYS A 55 -2.32 4.08 -7.40
CA CYS A 55 -3.18 3.27 -8.28
C CYS A 55 -4.55 3.93 -8.51
N ILE A 56 -5.22 4.36 -7.44
CA ILE A 56 -6.50 5.07 -7.49
C ILE A 56 -6.37 6.32 -6.62
N GLY A 57 -5.98 7.44 -7.24
CA GLY A 57 -5.65 8.67 -6.49
C GLY A 57 -6.82 9.64 -6.33
N ASN A 58 -7.89 9.44 -7.09
CA ASN A 58 -9.02 10.38 -7.18
C ASN A 58 -10.31 9.67 -7.65
N ALA A 59 -11.43 10.41 -7.63
CA ALA A 59 -12.75 9.88 -7.98
C ALA A 59 -12.90 9.52 -9.47
N ASN A 60 -12.10 10.11 -10.37
CA ASN A 60 -12.09 9.73 -11.78
C ASN A 60 -11.46 8.34 -11.95
N ASP A 61 -10.32 8.07 -11.32
CA ASP A 61 -9.69 6.74 -11.37
C ASP A 61 -10.59 5.68 -10.75
N ALA A 62 -11.22 5.99 -9.61
CA ALA A 62 -12.18 5.10 -8.96
C ALA A 62 -13.38 4.78 -9.86
N SER A 63 -13.86 5.76 -10.63
CA SER A 63 -14.97 5.59 -11.58
C SER A 63 -14.57 4.87 -12.88
N ASN A 64 -13.28 4.82 -13.21
CA ASN A 64 -12.72 4.24 -14.44
C ASN A 64 -11.77 3.06 -14.17
N THR A 65 -12.07 2.25 -13.15
CA THR A 65 -11.30 1.04 -12.81
C THR A 65 -12.17 -0.21 -12.94
N GLN A 66 -11.66 -1.21 -13.67
CA GLN A 66 -12.24 -2.55 -13.71
C GLN A 66 -11.60 -3.42 -12.63
N PHE A 67 -12.41 -4.21 -11.93
CA PHE A 67 -12.00 -5.08 -10.83
C PHE A 67 -12.25 -6.54 -11.23
N GLU A 68 -11.17 -7.26 -11.55
CA GLU A 68 -11.18 -8.61 -12.11
C GLU A 68 -10.71 -9.63 -11.06
N PHE A 69 -11.62 -10.44 -10.55
CA PHE A 69 -11.36 -11.46 -9.52
C PHE A 69 -11.21 -12.85 -10.14
N GLY A 70 -10.41 -13.72 -9.52
CA GLY A 70 -10.20 -15.08 -10.02
C GLY A 70 -9.45 -15.16 -11.36
N ALA A 71 -8.67 -14.13 -11.71
CA ALA A 71 -7.79 -14.14 -12.88
C ALA A 71 -6.57 -15.04 -12.63
N GLU A 72 -6.78 -16.36 -12.66
CA GLU A 72 -5.77 -17.40 -12.43
C GLU A 72 -5.97 -18.55 -13.41
N CYS A 73 -4.90 -19.30 -13.70
CA CYS A 73 -4.94 -20.42 -14.63
C CYS A 73 -5.39 -21.72 -13.95
N THR A 74 -5.83 -22.70 -14.75
CA THR A 74 -6.26 -24.01 -14.26
C THR A 74 -5.09 -24.93 -13.91
N THR A 75 -3.91 -24.71 -14.47
CA THR A 75 -2.68 -25.49 -14.23
C THR A 75 -1.63 -24.65 -13.50
N CYS A 76 -0.74 -25.32 -12.75
CA CYS A 76 0.35 -24.70 -12.00
C CYS A 76 1.46 -24.09 -12.90
N GLU A 77 1.39 -24.31 -14.21
CA GLU A 77 2.37 -23.80 -15.17
C GLU A 77 2.48 -22.27 -15.13
N THR A 78 3.69 -21.76 -15.28
CA THR A 78 3.93 -20.32 -15.45
C THR A 78 3.64 -19.94 -16.89
N VAL A 79 2.45 -19.42 -17.14
CA VAL A 79 2.09 -18.87 -18.47
C VAL A 79 2.55 -17.42 -18.62
N PRO A 80 3.00 -17.00 -19.83
CA PRO A 80 3.38 -15.62 -20.08
C PRO A 80 2.17 -14.70 -20.29
N GLY A 81 2.42 -13.39 -20.10
CA GLY A 81 1.50 -12.32 -20.48
C GLY A 81 0.23 -12.19 -19.64
N ARG A 82 -0.75 -11.45 -20.16
CA ARG A 82 -2.04 -11.14 -19.50
C ARG A 82 -3.12 -12.17 -19.89
N THR A 83 -2.80 -13.44 -19.67
CA THR A 83 -3.65 -14.61 -19.97
C THR A 83 -4.60 -14.93 -18.81
N CYS A 84 -5.36 -16.04 -18.87
CA CYS A 84 -6.25 -16.56 -17.83
C CYS A 84 -7.15 -15.50 -17.15
N LYS A 85 -8.15 -15.02 -17.91
CA LYS A 85 -9.10 -14.00 -17.45
C LYS A 85 -9.93 -14.47 -16.27
N GLY A 86 -10.15 -13.56 -15.33
CA GLY A 86 -11.11 -13.71 -14.24
C GLY A 86 -12.49 -13.19 -14.59
N VAL A 87 -13.30 -12.95 -13.56
CA VAL A 87 -14.61 -12.30 -13.64
C VAL A 87 -14.46 -10.84 -13.27
N THR A 88 -14.82 -9.94 -14.19
CA THR A 88 -14.96 -8.51 -13.89
C THR A 88 -16.24 -8.27 -13.09
N VAL A 89 -16.12 -8.16 -11.76
CA VAL A 89 -17.29 -8.00 -10.86
C VAL A 89 -17.78 -6.56 -10.80
N ALA A 90 -16.94 -5.59 -11.15
CA ALA A 90 -17.25 -4.17 -11.19
C ALA A 90 -16.39 -3.45 -12.24
N THR A 91 -16.96 -2.44 -12.89
CA THR A 91 -16.28 -1.55 -13.86
C THR A 91 -16.13 -0.12 -13.35
N SER A 92 -16.61 0.15 -12.13
CA SER A 92 -16.44 1.41 -11.42
C SER A 92 -16.52 1.18 -9.91
N SER A 93 -16.13 2.19 -9.14
CA SER A 93 -16.22 2.19 -7.68
C SER A 93 -16.57 3.59 -7.18
N GLU A 94 -16.87 3.69 -5.89
CA GLU A 94 -16.88 4.96 -5.16
C GLU A 94 -15.56 5.11 -4.41
N LEU A 95 -14.93 6.28 -4.51
CA LEU A 95 -13.78 6.64 -3.70
C LEU A 95 -14.25 6.95 -2.28
N VAL A 96 -13.94 6.09 -1.31
CA VAL A 96 -14.37 6.26 0.10
C VAL A 96 -13.33 7.08 0.87
N TYR A 97 -12.06 6.74 0.74
CA TYR A 97 -10.96 7.46 1.38
C TYR A 97 -9.64 7.25 0.63
N THR A 98 -8.75 8.23 0.66
CA THR A 98 -7.39 8.07 0.14
C THR A 98 -6.41 8.93 0.93
N ASN A 99 -5.21 8.42 1.17
CA ASN A 99 -4.12 9.15 1.82
C ASN A 99 -2.80 8.93 1.06
N PRO A 100 -2.30 9.95 0.34
CA PRO A 100 -1.00 9.90 -0.33
C PRO A 100 0.19 9.68 0.62
N ALA A 101 0.13 10.18 1.86
CA ALA A 101 1.24 10.08 2.82
C ALA A 101 1.45 8.65 3.36
N ASN A 102 0.42 7.82 3.30
CA ASN A 102 0.44 6.39 3.60
C ASN A 102 0.11 5.55 2.35
N ASP A 103 0.27 6.12 1.16
CA ASP A 103 0.00 5.56 -0.17
C ASP A 103 -1.10 4.47 -0.23
N PHE A 104 -2.30 4.79 0.26
CA PHE A 104 -3.43 3.86 0.23
C PHE A 104 -4.74 4.55 -0.19
N THR A 105 -5.63 3.73 -0.75
CA THR A 105 -6.99 4.09 -1.09
C THR A 105 -7.95 2.98 -0.67
N LEU A 106 -9.05 3.39 -0.02
CA LEU A 106 -10.24 2.58 0.20
C LEU A 106 -11.30 2.97 -0.84
N VAL A 107 -11.78 2.00 -1.60
CA VAL A 107 -12.94 2.15 -2.49
C VAL A 107 -14.08 1.22 -2.10
N LYS A 108 -15.30 1.56 -2.51
CA LYS A 108 -16.49 0.70 -2.42
C LYS A 108 -16.89 0.27 -3.84
N LEU A 109 -16.90 -1.04 -4.10
CA LEU A 109 -17.15 -1.55 -5.45
C LEU A 109 -18.60 -1.32 -5.87
N LYS A 110 -18.81 -0.79 -7.08
CA LYS A 110 -20.13 -0.70 -7.71
C LYS A 110 -20.31 -1.96 -8.55
N LEU A 111 -20.84 -3.00 -7.93
CA LEU A 111 -20.98 -4.32 -8.55
C LEU A 111 -21.84 -4.25 -9.82
N ALA A 112 -21.42 -5.00 -10.84
CA ALA A 112 -22.22 -5.23 -12.02
C ALA A 112 -23.48 -6.06 -11.67
N ASN A 113 -24.56 -5.89 -12.44
CA ASN A 113 -25.81 -6.60 -12.21
C ASN A 113 -25.58 -8.12 -12.18
N GLY A 114 -25.94 -8.76 -11.06
CA GLY A 114 -25.78 -10.22 -10.86
C GLY A 114 -24.38 -10.67 -10.42
N ALA A 115 -23.41 -9.76 -10.27
CA ALA A 115 -22.12 -10.11 -9.66
C ALA A 115 -22.27 -10.24 -8.13
N SER A 116 -21.60 -11.25 -7.56
CA SER A 116 -21.41 -11.42 -6.11
C SER A 116 -19.92 -11.50 -5.77
N LEU A 117 -19.58 -11.12 -4.54
CA LEU A 117 -18.23 -11.26 -3.96
C LEU A 117 -18.09 -12.49 -3.05
N ASP A 118 -19.19 -13.20 -2.74
CA ASP A 118 -19.25 -14.22 -1.69
C ASP A 118 -18.24 -15.36 -1.91
N SER A 119 -18.00 -15.74 -3.16
CA SER A 119 -17.05 -16.78 -3.57
C SER A 119 -15.58 -16.40 -3.39
N TYR A 120 -15.28 -15.11 -3.27
CA TYR A 120 -13.91 -14.59 -3.07
C TYR A 120 -13.58 -14.35 -1.59
N GLY A 121 -14.60 -14.26 -0.73
CA GLY A 121 -14.45 -13.91 0.68
C GLY A 121 -13.84 -12.52 0.87
N TYR A 122 -13.11 -12.33 1.96
CA TYR A 122 -12.40 -11.09 2.26
C TYR A 122 -11.16 -11.33 3.11
N LEU A 123 -10.26 -10.34 3.14
CA LEU A 123 -9.12 -10.29 4.03
C LEU A 123 -9.40 -9.43 5.25
N GLN A 124 -8.67 -9.73 6.32
CA GLN A 124 -8.69 -9.02 7.58
C GLN A 124 -7.29 -8.53 7.89
N ALA A 125 -7.15 -7.34 8.44
CA ALA A 125 -5.87 -6.74 8.78
C ALA A 125 -5.55 -6.86 10.27
N ARG A 126 -4.27 -7.07 10.62
CA ARG A 126 -3.84 -7.20 12.01
C ARG A 126 -3.57 -5.82 12.60
N ALA A 127 -4.39 -5.39 13.58
CA ALA A 127 -4.33 -4.05 14.16
C ALA A 127 -2.99 -3.71 14.83
N SER A 128 -2.25 -4.70 15.35
CA SER A 128 -0.89 -4.51 15.88
C SER A 128 0.16 -4.20 14.81
N GLY A 129 -0.14 -4.43 13.53
CA GLY A 129 0.78 -4.22 12.42
C GLY A 129 1.75 -5.38 12.18
N PRO A 130 2.80 -5.15 11.37
CA PRO A 130 3.82 -6.14 11.05
C PRO A 130 4.82 -6.34 12.20
N VAL A 131 5.43 -7.52 12.26
CA VAL A 131 6.45 -7.92 13.24
C VAL A 131 7.73 -8.29 12.50
N LEU A 132 8.87 -7.75 12.94
CA LEU A 132 10.18 -8.05 12.37
C LEU A 132 10.47 -9.57 12.42
N GLY A 133 10.96 -10.12 11.31
CA GLY A 133 11.27 -11.55 11.15
C GLY A 133 10.05 -12.45 11.02
N GLU A 134 8.82 -11.93 10.93
CA GLU A 134 7.66 -12.81 10.70
C GLU A 134 7.63 -13.33 9.24
N PRO A 135 7.35 -14.63 9.02
CA PRO A 135 7.11 -15.17 7.69
C PRO A 135 5.90 -14.52 7.01
N ILE A 136 6.04 -14.17 5.74
CA ILE A 136 5.01 -13.49 4.94
C ILE A 136 4.77 -14.19 3.59
N TYR A 137 3.67 -13.82 2.95
CA TYR A 137 3.40 -14.13 1.55
C TYR A 137 2.62 -13.00 0.87
N ILE A 138 2.74 -12.90 -0.46
CA ILE A 138 2.15 -11.81 -1.26
C ILE A 138 1.39 -12.42 -2.44
N PRO A 139 0.05 -12.56 -2.36
CA PRO A 139 -0.82 -12.80 -3.51
C PRO A 139 -1.02 -11.52 -4.32
N GLN A 140 -0.78 -11.57 -5.64
CA GLN A 140 -0.56 -10.39 -6.48
C GLN A 140 -0.79 -10.64 -7.98
N HIS A 141 -0.92 -9.56 -8.75
CA HIS A 141 -0.99 -9.57 -10.22
C HIS A 141 0.20 -8.84 -10.88
N PRO A 142 1.42 -9.41 -10.83
CA PRO A 142 2.62 -8.79 -11.39
C PRO A 142 2.46 -8.58 -12.90
N ALA A 143 2.77 -7.39 -13.42
CA ALA A 143 2.52 -6.93 -14.81
C ALA A 143 1.06 -7.07 -15.34
N GLY A 144 0.09 -7.39 -14.46
CA GLY A 144 -1.26 -7.80 -14.85
C GLY A 144 -1.34 -9.24 -15.40
N LYS A 145 -0.35 -10.08 -15.09
CA LYS A 145 -0.33 -11.54 -15.31
C LYS A 145 -1.43 -12.23 -14.49
N PRO A 146 -1.75 -13.51 -14.77
CA PRO A 146 -2.50 -14.36 -13.86
C PRO A 146 -1.94 -14.31 -12.44
N LYS A 147 -2.81 -14.48 -11.45
CA LYS A 147 -2.50 -14.36 -10.02
C LYS A 147 -1.30 -15.21 -9.64
N ARG A 148 -0.30 -14.58 -9.03
CA ARG A 148 0.87 -15.26 -8.45
C ARG A 148 0.92 -15.05 -6.94
N ILE A 149 1.57 -15.97 -6.24
CA ILE A 149 1.81 -15.89 -4.80
C ILE A 149 3.31 -16.03 -4.58
N ALA A 150 3.93 -14.97 -4.07
CA ALA A 150 5.32 -15.01 -3.61
C ALA A 150 5.36 -15.53 -2.16
N THR A 151 6.18 -16.54 -1.88
CA THR A 151 6.32 -17.19 -0.56
C THR A 151 7.78 -17.43 -0.16
N ILE A 152 8.69 -17.49 -1.13
CA ILE A 152 10.12 -17.71 -0.97
C ILE A 152 10.91 -16.63 -1.71
N VAL A 153 12.19 -16.51 -1.39
CA VAL A 153 13.17 -15.64 -2.05
C VAL A 153 14.19 -16.47 -2.86
N ASP A 154 15.06 -15.83 -3.66
CA ASP A 154 16.12 -16.44 -4.50
C ASP A 154 16.88 -17.64 -3.86
N SER A 155 17.09 -17.62 -2.54
CA SER A 155 17.80 -18.68 -1.80
C SER A 155 16.96 -19.93 -1.50
N GLY A 156 15.68 -19.93 -1.89
CA GLY A 156 14.68 -20.94 -1.50
C GLY A 156 14.13 -20.79 -0.08
N ALA A 157 14.63 -19.82 0.70
CA ALA A 157 14.14 -19.55 2.05
C ALA A 157 12.76 -18.87 2.04
N VAL A 158 11.97 -19.07 3.10
CA VAL A 158 10.67 -18.40 3.29
C VAL A 158 10.88 -16.89 3.45
N GLY A 159 10.12 -16.09 2.71
CA GLY A 159 10.18 -14.63 2.82
C GLY A 159 9.70 -14.12 4.18
N THR A 160 10.34 -13.08 4.70
CA THR A 160 10.01 -12.48 6.02
C THR A 160 9.94 -10.96 5.95
N ILE A 161 9.39 -10.32 6.98
CA ILE A 161 9.62 -8.88 7.22
C ILE A 161 11.08 -8.70 7.67
N GLU A 162 11.93 -8.19 6.79
CA GLU A 162 13.38 -8.03 7.01
C GLU A 162 13.74 -6.71 7.69
N SER A 163 12.90 -5.68 7.52
CA SER A 163 13.01 -4.42 8.25
C SER A 163 11.63 -3.90 8.65
N ILE A 164 11.57 -3.24 9.81
CA ILE A 164 10.37 -2.57 10.34
C ILE A 164 10.37 -1.06 10.06
N SER A 165 11.42 -0.50 9.47
CA SER A 165 11.49 0.92 9.11
C SER A 165 12.51 1.14 8.00
N ILE A 166 12.04 1.45 6.80
CA ILE A 166 12.89 1.88 5.68
C ILE A 166 12.39 3.19 5.07
N PRO A 167 13.30 4.06 4.57
CA PRO A 167 12.95 5.13 3.65
C PRO A 167 12.79 4.55 2.24
N SER A 168 11.58 4.61 1.71
CA SER A 168 11.17 3.95 0.47
C SER A 168 10.22 4.90 -0.28
N CYS A 169 9.13 4.43 -0.90
CA CYS A 169 8.17 5.28 -1.61
C CYS A 169 7.46 6.26 -0.66
N VAL A 170 7.15 5.84 0.58
CA VAL A 170 6.81 6.72 1.70
C VAL A 170 7.74 6.48 2.89
N ALA A 171 7.59 7.31 3.93
CA ALA A 171 8.40 7.22 5.14
C ALA A 171 7.94 6.08 6.07
N ASP A 172 8.91 5.35 6.63
CA ASP A 172 8.70 4.31 7.65
C ASP A 172 7.83 3.14 7.14
N GLU A 173 8.28 2.51 6.06
CA GLU A 173 7.72 1.26 5.51
C GLU A 173 8.38 0.02 6.14
N VAL A 174 7.76 -1.16 5.95
CA VAL A 174 8.48 -2.44 6.11
C VAL A 174 9.33 -2.72 4.88
N GLY A 175 10.44 -3.44 5.09
CA GLY A 175 11.28 -3.99 4.02
C GLY A 175 11.17 -5.51 3.93
N TYR A 176 11.16 -6.05 2.71
CA TYR A 176 11.22 -7.50 2.41
C TYR A 176 11.69 -7.74 0.98
N THR A 177 12.19 -8.95 0.67
CA THR A 177 12.76 -9.30 -0.65
C THR A 177 11.90 -10.26 -1.49
N LEU A 178 10.68 -10.61 -1.03
CA LEU A 178 9.73 -11.39 -1.85
C LEU A 178 9.43 -10.71 -3.18
N ASP A 179 9.37 -11.51 -4.26
CA ASP A 179 9.21 -11.01 -5.62
C ASP A 179 7.92 -10.24 -5.88
N THR A 180 8.07 -9.09 -6.53
CA THR A 180 7.01 -8.27 -7.09
C THR A 180 7.44 -7.63 -8.42
N GLU A 181 6.47 -7.19 -9.23
CA GLU A 181 6.71 -6.40 -10.46
C GLU A 181 5.79 -5.15 -10.47
N ARG A 182 5.96 -4.26 -11.46
CA ARG A 182 4.96 -3.23 -11.77
C ARG A 182 3.57 -3.87 -11.90
N GLY A 183 2.58 -3.36 -11.19
CA GLY A 183 1.22 -3.94 -11.13
C GLY A 183 0.96 -4.79 -9.88
N SER A 184 2.01 -5.18 -9.14
CA SER A 184 1.89 -5.69 -7.79
C SER A 184 1.55 -4.59 -6.77
N SER A 185 1.70 -3.31 -7.12
CA SER A 185 1.21 -2.17 -6.33
C SER A 185 -0.21 -2.41 -5.80
N GLY A 186 -0.41 -2.24 -4.50
CA GLY A 186 -1.67 -2.45 -3.81
C GLY A 186 -1.91 -3.89 -3.35
N SER A 187 -0.95 -4.80 -3.56
CA SER A 187 -1.05 -6.18 -3.06
C SER A 187 -1.00 -6.23 -1.53
N PRO A 188 -1.80 -7.11 -0.89
CA PRO A 188 -1.67 -7.35 0.54
C PRO A 188 -0.41 -8.17 0.82
N VAL A 189 0.35 -7.76 1.84
CA VAL A 189 1.39 -8.59 2.46
C VAL A 189 0.74 -9.26 3.66
N LEU A 190 0.61 -10.58 3.64
CA LEU A 190 -0.02 -11.36 4.70
C LEU A 190 1.01 -12.09 5.55
N SER A 191 0.78 -12.18 6.85
CA SER A 191 1.56 -13.08 7.71
C SER A 191 1.20 -14.53 7.38
N ALA A 192 2.22 -15.37 7.16
CA ALA A 192 1.99 -16.80 6.95
C ALA A 192 1.63 -17.55 8.26
N LYS A 193 1.63 -16.87 9.41
CA LYS A 193 1.23 -17.43 10.71
C LYS A 193 -0.28 -17.39 10.95
N ASP A 194 -0.91 -16.25 10.65
CA ASP A 194 -2.33 -15.99 10.98
C ASP A 194 -3.19 -15.65 9.75
N ASN A 195 -2.57 -15.47 8.57
CA ASN A 195 -3.22 -15.05 7.33
C ASN A 195 -3.97 -13.70 7.42
N ALA A 196 -3.57 -12.84 8.35
CA ALA A 196 -3.98 -11.45 8.38
C ALA A 196 -3.02 -10.59 7.54
N VAL A 197 -3.54 -9.52 6.94
CA VAL A 197 -2.73 -8.50 6.27
C VAL A 197 -1.92 -7.75 7.32
N VAL A 198 -0.62 -7.57 7.06
CA VAL A 198 0.34 -6.88 7.93
C VAL A 198 0.99 -5.66 7.26
N ALA A 199 1.04 -5.62 5.93
CA ALA A 199 1.42 -4.45 5.16
C ALA A 199 0.72 -4.40 3.79
N LEU A 200 0.79 -3.25 3.13
CA LEU A 200 0.30 -2.99 1.78
C LEU A 200 1.52 -2.71 0.87
N HIS A 201 1.81 -3.58 -0.09
CA HIS A 201 2.94 -3.37 -1.00
C HIS A 201 2.71 -2.14 -1.88
N ASN A 202 3.71 -1.28 -1.95
CA ASN A 202 3.64 -0.03 -2.73
C ASN A 202 4.93 0.33 -3.47
N CYS A 203 6.11 -0.11 -2.99
CA CYS A 203 7.39 0.25 -3.58
C CYS A 203 8.19 -0.96 -4.07
N GLY A 204 8.57 -0.95 -5.34
CA GLY A 204 9.39 -2.00 -5.95
C GLY A 204 10.90 -1.75 -5.81
N GLY A 205 11.67 -2.82 -5.66
CA GLY A 205 13.14 -2.81 -5.64
C GLY A 205 13.70 -4.22 -5.52
N CYS A 206 14.96 -4.35 -5.08
CA CYS A 206 15.44 -5.61 -4.52
C CYS A 206 14.95 -5.76 -3.07
N LEU A 207 15.16 -4.72 -2.27
CA LEU A 207 14.39 -4.52 -1.04
C LEU A 207 13.08 -3.81 -1.42
N ASN A 208 11.97 -4.54 -1.36
CA ASN A 208 10.64 -4.00 -1.59
C ASN A 208 10.13 -3.27 -0.35
N GLY A 209 9.30 -2.26 -0.59
CA GLY A 209 8.61 -1.48 0.41
C GLY A 209 7.13 -1.85 0.55
N GLY A 210 6.64 -1.76 1.79
CA GLY A 210 5.21 -1.87 2.09
C GLY A 210 4.78 -0.95 3.22
N VAL A 211 3.65 -0.27 3.04
CA VAL A 211 3.01 0.55 4.07
C VAL A 211 2.51 -0.36 5.19
N LYS A 212 2.93 -0.09 6.44
CA LYS A 212 2.48 -0.85 7.61
C LYS A 212 0.97 -0.76 7.76
N ILE A 213 0.27 -1.89 7.87
CA ILE A 213 -1.19 -1.89 7.84
C ILE A 213 -1.82 -1.16 9.03
N ASN A 214 -1.12 -1.08 10.16
CA ASN A 214 -1.58 -0.33 11.33
C ASN A 214 -1.64 1.19 11.09
N LYS A 215 -0.89 1.75 10.13
CA LYS A 215 -1.05 3.14 9.67
C LYS A 215 -2.38 3.31 8.93
N VAL A 216 -2.67 2.41 7.98
CA VAL A 216 -3.94 2.39 7.22
C VAL A 216 -5.14 2.23 8.17
N ILE A 217 -5.07 1.30 9.12
CA ILE A 217 -6.12 1.08 10.13
C ILE A 217 -6.30 2.32 11.00
N LYS A 218 -5.21 2.96 11.45
CA LYS A 218 -5.27 4.19 12.27
C LYS A 218 -6.00 5.31 11.53
N ASP A 219 -5.66 5.55 10.27
CA ASP A 219 -6.28 6.60 9.46
C ASP A 219 -7.77 6.32 9.21
N LEU A 220 -8.12 5.09 8.83
CA LEU A 220 -9.52 4.69 8.65
C LEU A 220 -10.32 4.70 9.96
N THR A 221 -9.70 4.37 11.10
CA THR A 221 -10.34 4.47 12.43
C THR A 221 -10.61 5.92 12.79
N ALA A 222 -9.64 6.81 12.57
CA ALA A 222 -9.80 8.25 12.81
C ALA A 222 -10.87 8.89 11.91
N ALA A 223 -11.06 8.36 10.70
CA ALA A 223 -12.13 8.77 9.78
C ALA A 223 -13.50 8.09 10.04
N ASN A 224 -13.56 7.08 10.93
CA ASN A 224 -14.73 6.20 11.13
C ASN A 224 -15.16 5.46 9.84
N LEU A 225 -14.17 4.94 9.09
CA LEU A 225 -14.32 4.27 7.78
C LEU A 225 -13.72 2.84 7.75
N VAL A 226 -13.52 2.21 8.91
CA VAL A 226 -13.11 0.80 8.98
C VAL A 226 -14.31 -0.10 8.62
N PRO A 227 -14.24 -0.91 7.55
CA PRO A 227 -15.35 -1.79 7.19
C PRO A 227 -15.66 -2.84 8.27
N LYS A 228 -16.89 -3.36 8.27
CA LYS A 228 -17.26 -4.49 9.12
C LYS A 228 -16.36 -5.70 8.84
N ASP A 229 -16.02 -6.45 9.89
CA ASP A 229 -15.19 -7.66 9.87
C ASP A 229 -13.76 -7.45 9.29
N ALA A 230 -13.32 -6.20 9.12
CA ALA A 230 -12.03 -5.88 8.50
C ALA A 230 -10.81 -6.10 9.39
N LEU A 231 -10.97 -6.22 10.72
CA LEU A 231 -9.88 -6.40 11.67
C LEU A 231 -9.79 -7.86 12.15
N ALA A 232 -8.60 -8.45 12.04
CA ALA A 232 -8.33 -9.79 12.56
C ALA A 232 -8.30 -9.77 14.10
N GLY A 233 -8.84 -10.82 14.73
CA GLY A 233 -8.82 -10.98 16.20
C GLY A 233 -10.03 -10.43 16.95
N GLY A 234 -11.03 -9.85 16.26
CA GLY A 234 -12.42 -9.89 16.72
C GLY A 234 -12.77 -9.26 18.08
N SER A 235 -12.17 -8.13 18.47
CA SER A 235 -12.90 -7.06 19.22
C SER A 235 -12.05 -5.80 19.39
N THR A 236 -12.50 -4.67 18.85
CA THR A 236 -12.19 -3.35 19.43
C THR A 236 -13.04 -3.15 20.68
N SER A 237 -12.78 -3.94 21.72
CA SER A 237 -13.23 -3.60 23.05
C SER A 237 -12.36 -2.45 23.53
N ALA A 238 -12.98 -1.28 23.75
CA ALA A 238 -12.52 -0.38 24.81
C ALA A 238 -12.26 -1.21 26.07
N PRO A 239 -11.23 -0.90 26.88
CA PRO A 239 -10.76 -1.79 27.94
C PRO A 239 -11.94 -2.19 28.84
N ILE A 240 -12.34 -3.47 28.75
CA ILE A 240 -13.34 -4.03 29.64
C ILE A 240 -12.70 -3.98 31.02
N THR A 241 -13.18 -3.06 31.84
CA THR A 241 -12.82 -2.99 33.25
C THR A 241 -13.38 -4.25 33.91
N THR A 242 -12.60 -5.32 33.92
CA THR A 242 -12.91 -6.52 34.71
C THR A 242 -12.90 -6.10 36.16
N SER A 243 -14.08 -5.79 36.68
CA SER A 243 -14.32 -5.58 38.10
C SER A 243 -14.10 -6.92 38.81
N VAL A 244 -12.84 -7.18 39.17
CA VAL A 244 -12.46 -8.32 39.99
C VAL A 244 -13.02 -8.09 41.39
N THR A 245 -14.13 -8.74 41.71
CA THR A 245 -14.66 -8.78 43.07
C THR A 245 -13.59 -9.32 44.00
N PRO A 246 -13.14 -8.56 45.03
CA PRO A 246 -12.11 -9.06 45.92
C PRO A 246 -12.64 -10.23 46.76
N VAL A 247 -12.03 -11.40 46.62
CA VAL A 247 -12.23 -12.49 47.57
C VAL A 247 -11.61 -12.08 48.89
N THR A 248 -12.43 -11.93 49.92
CA THR A 248 -11.99 -11.60 51.28
C THR A 248 -11.24 -12.77 51.90
N THR A 249 -9.91 -12.72 51.83
CA THR A 249 -9.04 -13.61 52.61
C THR A 249 -8.46 -12.85 53.80
N SER A 250 -8.92 -13.18 55.00
CA SER A 250 -8.50 -12.56 56.26
C SER A 250 -7.06 -12.95 56.61
N VAL A 251 -6.17 -11.95 56.74
CA VAL A 251 -4.88 -12.07 57.45
C VAL A 251 -4.67 -10.83 58.31
N ALA A 252 -4.24 -11.05 59.56
CA ALA A 252 -4.12 -10.02 60.60
C ALA A 252 -2.98 -9.00 60.34
N PRO A 253 -3.08 -7.77 60.87
CA PRO A 253 -2.10 -6.72 60.62
C PRO A 253 -0.81 -6.89 61.44
N VAL A 254 0.34 -6.78 60.76
CA VAL A 254 1.64 -6.53 61.41
C VAL A 254 1.99 -5.05 61.24
N THR A 255 2.18 -4.36 62.35
CA THR A 255 2.51 -2.93 62.40
C THR A 255 4.01 -2.72 62.27
N THR A 256 4.46 -2.04 61.21
CA THR A 256 5.79 -1.43 61.14
C THR A 256 5.71 -0.01 60.59
N SER A 257 6.02 0.95 61.46
CA SER A 257 6.11 2.38 61.15
C SER A 257 7.38 2.73 60.38
N VAL A 258 7.26 3.47 59.26
CA VAL A 258 8.39 4.19 58.67
C VAL A 258 7.96 5.59 58.22
N THR A 259 8.75 6.60 58.61
CA THR A 259 8.48 8.03 58.44
C THR A 259 8.73 8.51 57.00
N PRO A 260 7.90 9.40 56.41
CA PRO A 260 8.17 9.97 55.10
C PRO A 260 9.30 11.03 55.15
N ALA A 261 10.37 10.82 54.38
CA ALA A 261 11.41 11.82 54.17
C ALA A 261 11.02 12.76 53.02
N THR A 262 10.89 14.06 53.30
CA THR A 262 10.66 15.09 52.29
C THR A 262 11.92 15.38 51.48
N SER A 263 11.81 15.41 50.14
CA SER A 263 12.84 16.01 49.27
C SER A 263 12.22 17.14 48.44
N LYS A 264 12.84 18.32 48.45
CA LYS A 264 12.47 19.51 47.69
C LYS A 264 13.60 19.86 46.72
N SER A 265 13.31 20.04 45.43
CA SER A 265 14.10 20.86 44.50
C SER A 265 13.33 21.10 43.18
N PRO A 266 13.66 22.17 42.41
CA PRO A 266 12.61 23.07 41.94
C PRO A 266 12.25 22.95 40.46
N MET A 267 11.02 23.36 40.12
CA MET A 267 10.64 23.69 38.75
C MET A 267 11.17 25.07 38.35
N THR A 268 11.97 25.13 37.29
CA THR A 268 12.37 26.39 36.65
C THR A 268 11.29 26.81 35.65
N SER A 269 10.77 28.03 35.75
CA SER A 269 9.73 28.52 34.85
C SER A 269 10.28 28.99 33.51
N ILE A 270 9.59 28.66 32.42
CA ILE A 270 9.84 29.24 31.08
C ILE A 270 8.61 30.08 30.70
N LYS A 271 8.84 31.35 30.36
CA LYS A 271 7.79 32.29 29.96
C LYS A 271 7.28 31.97 28.54
N PRO A 272 5.98 32.13 28.25
CA PRO A 272 5.47 32.07 26.87
C PRO A 272 6.01 33.24 26.03
N VAL A 273 6.53 32.94 24.84
CA VAL A 273 6.87 33.94 23.82
C VAL A 273 5.67 34.15 22.91
N THR A 274 5.13 35.36 22.88
CA THR A 274 4.06 35.75 21.95
C THR A 274 4.64 36.17 20.60
N THR A 275 4.40 35.38 19.54
CA THR A 275 4.64 35.78 18.15
C THR A 275 3.33 36.18 17.46
N LYS A 276 3.36 37.31 16.74
CA LYS A 276 2.18 37.86 16.05
C LYS A 276 1.96 37.17 14.71
N ALA A 277 0.71 36.81 14.41
CA ALA A 277 0.31 36.29 13.10
C ALA A 277 0.23 37.40 12.04
N PRO A 278 0.75 37.20 10.81
CA PRO A 278 0.49 38.08 9.66
C PRO A 278 -0.92 37.89 9.08
N LYS A 279 -1.45 38.99 8.54
CA LYS A 279 -2.79 39.11 7.93
C LYS A 279 -2.84 38.46 6.53
N PRO A 280 -3.95 37.81 6.10
CA PRO A 280 -4.09 37.28 4.74
C PRO A 280 -4.13 38.39 3.68
N ALA A 281 -3.44 38.17 2.56
CA ALA A 281 -3.54 39.00 1.36
C ALA A 281 -4.41 38.29 0.31
N THR A 282 -5.34 39.04 -0.28
CA THR A 282 -6.24 38.55 -1.34
C THR A 282 -5.58 38.66 -2.72
N THR A 283 -5.47 37.54 -3.46
CA THR A 283 -5.09 37.52 -4.88
C THR A 283 -6.18 36.85 -5.72
N LYS A 284 -6.43 37.41 -6.91
CA LYS A 284 -7.54 37.02 -7.80
C LYS A 284 -7.20 35.75 -8.60
N ALA A 285 -8.23 34.94 -8.88
CA ALA A 285 -8.12 33.74 -9.72
C ALA A 285 -7.94 34.07 -11.22
N PRO A 286 -7.07 33.35 -11.95
CA PRO A 286 -7.06 33.34 -13.42
C PRO A 286 -8.13 32.41 -14.02
N LYS A 287 -8.53 32.71 -15.26
CA LYS A 287 -9.55 31.99 -16.05
C LYS A 287 -8.97 30.71 -16.71
N PRO A 288 -9.76 29.65 -16.99
CA PRO A 288 -9.24 28.40 -17.56
C PRO A 288 -8.70 28.54 -18.98
N ALA A 289 -7.60 27.84 -19.26
CA ALA A 289 -7.07 27.62 -20.61
C ALA A 289 -7.44 26.21 -21.12
N THR A 290 -7.70 26.10 -22.43
CA THR A 290 -8.10 24.86 -23.09
C THR A 290 -6.92 23.91 -23.33
N THR A 291 -6.99 22.69 -22.80
CA THR A 291 -6.00 21.64 -23.01
C THR A 291 -6.17 20.91 -24.35
N LYS A 292 -5.09 20.82 -25.13
CA LYS A 292 -4.98 19.86 -26.26
C LYS A 292 -4.55 18.49 -25.74
N ALA A 293 -4.86 17.44 -26.51
CA ALA A 293 -4.59 16.05 -26.17
C ALA A 293 -3.07 15.72 -26.09
N PRO A 294 -2.65 14.73 -25.27
CA PRO A 294 -1.27 14.27 -25.22
C PRO A 294 -0.88 13.50 -26.50
N VAL A 295 0.28 13.83 -27.07
CA VAL A 295 0.90 13.09 -28.18
C VAL A 295 2.06 12.26 -27.62
N ALA A 296 2.21 11.02 -28.11
CA ALA A 296 3.24 10.09 -27.64
C ALA A 296 4.67 10.55 -27.99
N PRO A 297 5.69 10.24 -27.15
CA PRO A 297 7.08 10.60 -27.41
C PRO A 297 7.74 9.72 -28.49
N THR A 298 8.55 10.34 -29.34
CA THR A 298 9.31 9.68 -30.42
C THR A 298 10.71 9.27 -29.94
N THR A 299 11.17 8.07 -30.29
CA THR A 299 12.57 7.59 -30.15
C THR A 299 13.51 8.34 -31.11
N SER A 300 14.79 8.62 -30.85
CA SER A 300 15.92 7.85 -30.28
C SER A 300 17.09 8.82 -29.89
N ALA A 301 18.26 8.49 -29.32
CA ALA A 301 18.86 7.33 -28.60
C ALA A 301 20.12 7.82 -27.80
N PRO A 302 20.74 7.02 -26.90
CA PRO A 302 21.75 7.53 -25.94
C PRO A 302 23.21 7.04 -26.13
N VAL A 303 24.21 7.92 -25.92
CA VAL A 303 25.57 7.56 -25.46
C VAL A 303 26.26 8.71 -24.68
N GLY A 304 26.59 8.48 -23.40
CA GLY A 304 27.87 8.97 -22.83
C GLY A 304 27.98 10.35 -22.17
N GLY A 305 27.26 10.60 -21.07
CA GLY A 305 27.44 11.79 -20.21
C GLY A 305 26.13 12.56 -20.01
N ASP A 306 25.96 13.23 -18.86
CA ASP A 306 24.64 13.62 -18.33
C ASP A 306 23.80 14.61 -19.20
N CYS A 307 24.35 15.15 -20.30
CA CYS A 307 23.67 16.06 -21.24
C CYS A 307 24.13 15.94 -22.70
N THR A 308 24.61 14.78 -23.18
CA THR A 308 25.04 14.63 -24.59
C THR A 308 23.86 14.77 -25.57
N GLU A 309 23.81 15.92 -26.23
CA GLU A 309 22.85 16.32 -27.30
C GLU A 309 21.42 16.71 -26.87
N CYS A 310 21.03 16.53 -25.60
CA CYS A 310 19.72 17.00 -25.13
C CYS A 310 19.66 18.52 -24.95
N LYS A 311 18.81 19.18 -25.74
CA LYS A 311 18.32 20.54 -25.46
C LYS A 311 17.04 20.45 -24.63
N GLY A 312 17.06 21.01 -23.43
CA GLY A 312 15.97 21.00 -22.47
C GLY A 312 16.23 20.04 -21.30
N CYS A 313 15.29 19.12 -21.06
CA CYS A 313 15.33 18.22 -19.92
C CYS A 313 15.75 16.80 -20.33
N TYR A 314 16.77 16.24 -19.69
CA TYR A 314 17.21 14.86 -19.85
C TYR A 314 16.74 14.00 -18.67
N THR A 315 16.40 12.73 -18.90
CA THR A 315 16.13 11.75 -17.83
C THR A 315 17.19 10.66 -17.82
N LYS A 316 17.88 10.52 -16.68
CA LYS A 316 18.86 9.45 -16.45
C LYS A 316 18.18 8.08 -16.31
N LEU A 317 16.94 8.04 -15.82
CA LEU A 317 16.16 6.82 -15.65
C LEU A 317 15.72 6.19 -16.98
N LEU A 318 15.41 7.00 -18.01
CA LEU A 318 14.98 6.50 -19.32
C LEU A 318 16.06 6.64 -20.41
N GLY A 319 17.17 7.31 -20.12
CA GLY A 319 18.26 7.55 -21.08
C GLY A 319 17.82 8.38 -22.28
N ALA A 320 16.94 9.37 -22.09
CA ALA A 320 16.28 10.09 -23.18
C ALA A 320 16.07 11.58 -22.88
N CYS A 321 16.00 12.41 -23.93
CA CYS A 321 15.57 13.80 -23.83
C CYS A 321 14.03 13.88 -23.79
N PHE A 322 13.49 14.77 -22.97
CA PHE A 322 12.08 15.16 -23.04
C PHE A 322 11.85 16.08 -24.26
N PRO A 323 10.62 16.17 -24.81
CA PRO A 323 10.28 17.10 -25.88
C PRO A 323 10.64 18.56 -25.56
N ASN A 324 11.04 19.33 -26.58
CA ASN A 324 11.32 20.76 -26.43
C ASN A 324 10.12 21.53 -25.87
N GLY A 325 10.36 22.43 -24.91
CA GLY A 325 9.34 23.31 -24.32
C GLY A 325 9.12 23.16 -22.81
N PHE A 326 9.75 22.18 -22.15
CA PHE A 326 9.86 22.19 -20.69
C PHE A 326 10.82 23.28 -20.22
N THR A 327 10.46 23.93 -19.11
CA THR A 327 11.34 24.86 -18.39
C THR A 327 12.24 24.12 -17.40
N GLU A 328 13.32 24.76 -16.97
CA GLU A 328 14.21 24.26 -15.91
C GLU A 328 13.43 23.87 -14.65
N ALA A 329 12.50 24.73 -14.19
CA ALA A 329 11.64 24.48 -13.03
C ALA A 329 10.75 23.24 -13.19
N GLN A 330 10.23 22.98 -14.40
CA GLN A 330 9.50 21.75 -14.69
C GLN A 330 10.45 20.54 -14.71
N CYS A 331 11.63 20.67 -15.31
CA CYS A 331 12.61 19.61 -15.39
C CYS A 331 13.02 19.10 -14.00
N VAL A 332 13.37 20.01 -13.08
CA VAL A 332 13.75 19.63 -11.70
C VAL A 332 12.57 19.15 -10.85
N SER A 333 11.32 19.43 -11.26
CA SER A 333 10.13 18.91 -10.57
C SER A 333 9.87 17.41 -10.84
N PHE A 334 10.45 16.84 -11.90
CA PHE A 334 10.28 15.44 -12.30
C PHE A 334 11.21 14.47 -11.53
N THR A 335 11.26 14.61 -10.21
CA THR A 335 12.17 13.84 -9.31
C THR A 335 12.09 12.32 -9.51
N VAL A 336 10.90 11.79 -9.82
CA VAL A 336 10.65 10.37 -10.14
C VAL A 336 11.48 9.86 -11.32
N PHE A 337 11.81 10.73 -12.29
CA PHE A 337 12.51 10.37 -13.53
C PHE A 337 14.01 10.64 -13.50
N GLN A 338 14.58 11.06 -12.35
CA GLN A 338 16.00 11.42 -12.20
C GLN A 338 16.45 12.37 -13.32
N THR A 339 15.78 13.51 -13.41
CA THR A 339 15.93 14.48 -14.50
C THR A 339 17.01 15.51 -14.23
N THR A 340 17.73 15.88 -15.29
CA THR A 340 18.78 16.90 -15.32
C THR A 340 18.43 17.94 -16.37
N TRP A 341 18.60 19.23 -16.05
CA TRP A 341 18.44 20.32 -17.00
C TRP A 341 19.73 20.54 -17.80
N CYS A 342 19.63 20.54 -19.13
CA CYS A 342 20.77 20.61 -20.05
C CYS A 342 20.85 21.92 -20.84
N GLY A 343 19.99 22.90 -20.56
CA GLY A 343 19.95 24.19 -21.26
C GLY A 343 19.23 24.14 -22.63
N ASN A 344 19.14 25.28 -23.31
CA ASN A 344 18.39 25.45 -24.57
C ASN A 344 19.28 25.48 -25.81
#